data_AF-A0A0U2UE01-F1
#
_entry.id   AF-A0A0U2UE01-F1
#
_cell.length_a   1.000
_cell.length_b   1.000
_cell.length_c   1.000
_cell.angle_alpha   90.00
_cell.angle_beta   90.00
_cell.angle_gamma   90.00
#
_symmetry.space_group_name_H-M   'P 1'
#
loop_
_entity.id
_entity.type
_entity.pdbx_description
1 polymer ?
#
loop_
_entity_poly.entity_id
_entity_poly.type
_entity_poly.pdbx_seq_one_letter_code
_entity_poly.pdbx_strand_id
1 'polypeptide(L)' 'MFLAEEAAATASKFTGFDPFVILFTIIIAIGLVRLLAAPKKNPFAIGFTIVSLLVFLTLDVVMVMGWLGKL' A
#
# COMPACT_ATOMS: atom_id res chain seq x y z
N MET A 1 15.84 -25.25 15.79
CA MET A 1 14.37 -25.08 15.82
C MET A 1 13.99 -24.09 16.90
N PHE A 2 14.18 -24.39 18.20
CA PHE A 2 13.82 -23.49 19.30
C PHE A 2 14.43 -22.07 19.21
N LEU A 3 15.74 -21.96 18.95
CA LEU A 3 16.40 -20.65 18.79
C LEU A 3 16.01 -19.89 17.51
N ALA A 4 15.53 -20.60 16.48
CA ALA A 4 15.06 -19.99 15.25
C ALA A 4 13.61 -19.48 15.39
N GLU A 5 12.79 -20.18 16.16
CA GLU A 5 11.45 -19.72 16.58
C GLU A 5 11.54 -18.47 17.46
N GLU A 6 12.47 -18.43 18.41
CA GLU A 6 12.65 -17.29 19.31
C GLU A 6 13.17 -16.03 18.58
N ALA A 7 14.07 -16.22 17.61
CA ALA A 7 14.53 -15.15 16.72
C ALA A 7 13.43 -14.65 15.76
N ALA A 8 12.55 -15.53 15.28
CA ALA A 8 11.40 -15.15 14.46
C ALA A 8 10.35 -14.38 15.27
N ALA A 9 10.19 -14.69 16.57
CA ALA A 9 9.28 -13.97 17.47
C ALA A 9 9.74 -12.53 17.78
N THR A 10 11.04 -12.26 17.67
CA THR A 10 11.64 -10.93 17.89
C THR A 10 11.97 -10.17 16.60
N ALA A 11 11.84 -10.82 15.43
CA ALA A 11 12.05 -10.18 14.15
C ALA A 11 10.99 -9.10 13.90
N SER A 12 11.43 -7.90 13.52
CA SER A 12 10.53 -6.82 13.11
C SER A 12 9.68 -7.28 11.93
N LYS A 13 8.35 -7.24 12.09
CA LYS A 13 7.40 -7.46 10.99
C LYS A 13 7.38 -6.30 9.99
N PHE A 14 7.93 -5.15 10.39
CA PHE A 14 8.15 -4.01 9.52
C PHE A 14 9.43 -4.20 8.71
N THR A 15 9.35 -3.94 7.41
CA THR A 15 10.47 -4.02 6.48
C THR A 15 10.85 -2.62 5.96
N GLY A 16 12.10 -2.45 5.53
CA GLY A 16 12.54 -1.16 4.95
C GLY A 16 11.80 -0.76 3.66
N PHE A 17 11.09 -1.69 3.00
CA PHE A 17 10.32 -1.40 1.79
C PHE A 17 8.92 -0.84 2.09
N ASP A 18 8.41 -1.07 3.29
CA ASP A 18 7.06 -0.71 3.72
C ASP A 18 6.71 0.78 3.52
N PRO A 19 7.60 1.76 3.81
CA PRO A 19 7.31 3.16 3.53
C PRO A 19 7.11 3.47 2.05
N PHE A 20 7.77 2.72 1.15
CA PHE A 20 7.62 2.93 -0.30
C PHE A 20 6.24 2.51 -0.78
N VAL A 21 5.63 1.48 -0.17
CA VAL A 21 4.26 1.07 -0.48
C VAL A 21 3.28 2.21 -0.21
N ILE A 22 3.38 2.83 0.97
CA ILE A 22 2.56 3.98 1.35
C ILE A 22 2.81 5.17 0.41
N LEU A 23 4.08 5.44 0.07
CA LEU A 23 4.41 6.51 -0.88
C LEU A 23 3.79 6.27 -2.27
N PHE A 24 3.77 5.04 -2.76
CA PHE A 24 3.09 4.72 -4.02
C PHE A 24 1.59 4.96 -3.92
N THR A 25 0.94 4.57 -2.83
CA THR A 25 -0.48 4.88 -2.58
C THR A 25 -0.74 6.39 -2.66
N ILE A 26 0.10 7.21 -2.02
CA ILE A 26 0.00 8.67 -2.06
C ILE A 26 0.16 9.20 -3.48
N ILE A 27 1.16 8.72 -4.24
CA ILE A 27 1.38 9.14 -5.63
C ILE A 27 0.18 8.79 -6.50
N ILE A 28 -0.41 7.60 -6.34
CA ILE A 28 -1.61 7.19 -7.07
C ILE A 28 -2.79 8.10 -6.72
N ALA A 29 -2.99 8.43 -5.44
CA ALA A 29 -4.04 9.34 -5.00
C ALA A 29 -3.88 10.74 -5.62
N ILE A 30 -2.66 11.29 -5.63
CA ILE A 30 -2.36 12.57 -6.30
C ILE A 30 -2.63 12.45 -7.80
N GLY A 31 -2.23 11.35 -8.44
CA GLY A 31 -2.50 11.08 -9.86
C GLY A 31 -3.99 11.07 -10.18
N LEU A 32 -4.81 10.46 -9.30
CA LEU A 32 -6.27 10.45 -9.44
C LEU A 32 -6.85 11.87 -9.37
N VAL A 33 -6.45 12.67 -8.37
CA VAL A 33 -6.89 14.06 -8.25
C VAL A 33 -6.52 14.85 -9.52
N ARG A 34 -5.31 14.63 -10.03
CA ARG A 34 -4.82 15.30 -11.25
C ARG A 34 -5.62 14.91 -12.49
N LEU A 35 -5.96 13.63 -12.64
CA LEU A 35 -6.83 13.13 -13.72
C LEU A 35 -8.24 13.71 -13.61
N LEU A 36 -8.79 13.80 -12.40
CA LEU A 36 -10.10 14.40 -12.12
C LEU A 36 -10.10 15.92 -12.31
N ALA A 37 -8.97 16.60 -12.19
CA ALA A 37 -8.85 18.05 -12.46
C ALA A 37 -8.55 18.37 -13.94
N ALA A 38 -8.14 17.38 -14.75
CA ALA A 38 -7.73 17.62 -16.13
C ALA A 38 -8.89 18.17 -17.00
N PRO A 39 -8.65 19.15 -17.89
CA PRO A 39 -9.70 19.70 -18.76
C PRO A 39 -10.22 18.67 -19.76
N LYS A 40 -9.36 17.76 -20.23
CA LYS A 40 -9.74 16.59 -21.03
C LYS A 40 -9.69 15.35 -20.15
N LYS A 41 -10.85 14.72 -19.95
CA LYS A 41 -10.96 13.50 -19.14
C LYS A 41 -10.56 12.27 -19.97
N ASN A 42 -9.85 11.35 -19.34
CA ASN A 42 -9.66 10.00 -19.84
C ASN A 42 -10.36 9.03 -18.88
N PRO A 43 -11.60 8.58 -19.18
CA PRO A 43 -12.38 7.76 -18.26
C PRO A 43 -11.74 6.40 -17.99
N PHE A 44 -11.03 5.83 -18.98
CA PHE A 44 -10.30 4.57 -18.80
C PHE A 44 -9.16 4.74 -17.80
N ALA A 45 -8.34 5.80 -17.96
CA ALA A 45 -7.25 6.08 -17.03
C ALA A 45 -7.78 6.36 -15.61
N ILE A 46 -8.85 7.14 -15.47
CA ILE A 46 -9.49 7.40 -14.18
C ILE A 46 -9.95 6.10 -13.52
N GLY A 47 -10.65 5.23 -14.26
CA GLY A 47 -11.11 3.94 -13.75
C GLY A 47 -9.94 3.04 -13.30
N PHE A 48 -8.90 2.93 -14.14
CA PHE A 48 -7.71 2.16 -13.81
C PHE A 48 -6.98 2.70 -12.56
N THR A 49 -6.85 4.03 -12.44
CA THR A 49 -6.24 4.67 -11.27
C THR A 49 -7.06 4.43 -10.01
N ILE A 50 -8.40 4.48 -10.08
CA ILE A 50 -9.27 4.16 -8.94
C ILE A 50 -9.06 2.71 -8.49
N VAL A 51 -9.07 1.74 -9.42
CA VAL A 51 -8.84 0.32 -9.08
C VAL A 51 -7.46 0.14 -8.47
N SER A 52 -6.43 0.76 -9.04
CA SER A 52 -5.06 0.71 -8.50
C SER A 52 -5.01 1.29 -7.09
N LEU A 53 -5.67 2.42 -6.85
CA LEU A 53 -5.72 3.05 -5.52
C LEU A 53 -6.38 2.14 -4.48
N LEU A 54 -7.47 1.48 -4.84
CA LEU A 54 -8.15 0.54 -3.95
C LEU A 54 -7.28 -0.67 -3.60
N VAL A 55 -6.56 -1.23 -4.58
CA VAL A 55 -5.64 -2.35 -4.35
C VAL A 55 -4.51 -1.93 -3.42
N PHE A 56 -3.90 -0.76 -3.65
CA PHE A 56 -2.81 -0.26 -2.80
C PHE A 56 -3.27 0.09 -1.39
N LEU A 57 -4.44 0.70 -1.22
CA LEU A 57 -5.02 0.93 0.11
C LEU A 57 -5.30 -0.38 0.85
N THR A 58 -5.75 -1.42 0.14
CA THR A 58 -5.95 -2.75 0.74
C THR A 58 -4.62 -3.36 1.16
N LEU A 59 -3.59 -3.23 0.34
CA LEU A 59 -2.22 -3.66 0.67
C LEU A 59 -1.69 -2.93 1.91
N ASP A 60 -1.89 -1.61 2.01
CA ASP A 60 -1.50 -0.82 3.18
C ASP A 60 -2.20 -1.33 4.45
N VAL A 61 -3.49 -1.62 4.38
CA VAL A 61 -4.26 -2.16 5.51
C VAL A 61 -3.72 -3.53 5.93
N VAL A 62 -3.51 -4.45 4.98
CA VAL A 62 -2.96 -5.79 5.26
C VAL A 62 -1.56 -5.69 5.87
N MET A 63 -0.71 -4.82 5.31
CA MET A 63 0.64 -4.58 5.78
C MET A 63 0.66 -4.06 7.22
N VAL A 64 -0.14 -3.02 7.51
CA VAL A 64 -0.26 -2.44 8.87
C VAL A 64 -0.84 -3.45 9.86
N MET A 65 -1.87 -4.21 9.48
CA MET A 65 -2.42 -5.28 10.32
C MET A 65 -1.39 -6.40 10.58
N GLY A 66 -0.54 -6.69 9.60
CA GLY A 66 0.61 -7.59 9.74
C GLY A 66 1.60 -7.09 10.79
N TRP A 67 1.96 -5.80 10.77
CA TRP A 67 2.82 -5.19 11.81
C TRP A 67 2.22 -5.32 13.20
N LEU A 68 0.91 -5.10 13.31
CA LEU A 68 0.16 -5.20 14.56
C LEU A 68 -0.08 -6.65 15.01
N GLY A 69 0.30 -7.65 14.20
CA GLY A 69 0.05 -9.06 14.49
C GLY A 69 -1.43 -9.43 14.56
N LYS A 70 -2.28 -8.70 13.83
CA LYS A 70 -3.73 -8.93 13.73
C LYS A 70 -4.12 -9.71 12.46
N LEU A 71 -3.13 -10.31 11.82
CA LEU A 71 -3.19 -11.10 10.59
C LEU A 71 -2.41 -12.39 10.80
#